data_AF-A0A2D6C3I2-F1
#
_entry.id   AF-A0A2D6C3I2-F1
#
_cell.length_a   1.000
_cell.length_b   1.000
_cell.length_c   1.000
_cell.angle_alpha   90.00
_cell.angle_beta   90.00
_cell.angle_gamma   90.00
#
_symmetry.space_group_name_H-M   'P 1'
#
loop_
_entity.id
_entity.type
_entity.pdbx_description
1 polymer ?
#
loop_
_entity_poly.entity_id
_entity_poly.type
_entity_poly.pdbx_seq_one_letter_code
_entity_poly.pdbx_strand_id
1 'polypeptide(L)'
;FEGGQVENRLLDLPLGVGSDVLVRAGNFLSARLAGKTLTEAGEAIAHEIRSNRAEIDRLTASIVEAGLATRGTDSKDGVLIVRGQSNLLKDVRQLEELHKVQTMFQALETKETMLKLLESTDTAEGVQIFIGEQTELFGLSGCSMILAPYQNQSKQVVGAVGVIGPMHMNYGRIIPMVDYTAQIVSRALGNPTT
;
A
#
# COMPACT_ATOMS: atom_id res chain seq x y z
N PHE A 1 -31.73 -4.99 -28.84
CA PHE A 1 -32.77 -4.06 -29.29
C PHE A 1 -32.91 -4.15 -30.80
N GLU A 2 -34.08 -4.53 -31.32
CA GLU A 2 -34.41 -4.57 -32.77
C GLU A 2 -34.94 -3.22 -33.32
N GLY A 3 -34.70 -2.10 -32.63
CA GLY A 3 -35.37 -0.82 -32.89
C GLY A 3 -34.51 0.35 -33.39
N GLY A 4 -33.22 0.18 -33.66
CA GLY A 4 -32.36 1.22 -34.27
C GLY A 4 -32.30 2.58 -33.55
N GLN A 5 -32.77 2.70 -32.31
CA GLN A 5 -32.72 3.95 -31.55
C GLN A 5 -31.28 4.27 -31.13
N VAL A 6 -30.79 5.42 -31.58
CA VAL A 6 -29.47 5.96 -31.22
C VAL A 6 -29.69 7.15 -30.29
N GLU A 7 -29.30 7.02 -29.02
CA GLU A 7 -29.15 8.17 -28.13
C GLU A 7 -27.75 8.76 -28.28
N ASN A 8 -27.68 10.03 -28.65
CA ASN A 8 -26.42 10.76 -28.74
C ASN A 8 -26.28 11.66 -27.51
N ARG A 9 -25.25 11.44 -26.69
CA ARG A 9 -24.97 12.24 -25.49
C ARG A 9 -23.57 12.83 -25.54
N LEU A 10 -23.48 14.11 -25.21
CA LEU A 10 -22.20 14.77 -24.92
C LEU A 10 -21.69 14.28 -23.57
N LEU A 11 -20.43 13.84 -23.54
CA LEU A 11 -19.73 13.38 -22.35
C LEU A 11 -18.57 14.34 -22.09
N ASP A 12 -18.51 14.88 -20.88
CA ASP A 12 -17.34 15.64 -20.43
C ASP A 12 -16.21 14.67 -20.09
N LEU A 13 -15.13 14.74 -20.88
CA LEU A 13 -13.98 13.86 -20.70
C LEU A 13 -12.89 14.56 -19.89
N PRO A 14 -12.27 13.88 -18.91
CA PRO A 14 -11.07 14.38 -18.24
C PRO A 14 -9.93 14.64 -19.25
N LEU A 15 -9.08 15.63 -18.94
CA LEU A 15 -7.88 15.92 -19.71
C LEU A 15 -6.97 14.67 -19.80
N GLY A 16 -6.63 14.25 -21.02
CA GLY A 16 -5.75 13.10 -21.28
C GLY A 16 -6.46 11.82 -21.75
N VAL A 17 -7.78 11.81 -21.87
CA VAL A 17 -8.51 10.66 -22.45
C VAL A 17 -8.41 10.67 -23.98
N GLY A 18 -7.63 9.74 -24.53
CA GLY A 18 -7.49 9.51 -25.97
C GLY A 18 -8.68 8.74 -26.58
N SER A 19 -8.82 8.83 -27.90
CA SER A 19 -9.88 8.11 -28.64
C SER A 19 -9.78 6.59 -28.51
N ASP A 20 -8.59 6.05 -28.29
CA ASP A 20 -8.34 4.62 -28.09
C ASP A 20 -8.96 4.10 -26.77
N VAL A 21 -8.95 4.92 -25.71
CA VAL A 21 -9.60 4.62 -24.43
C VAL A 21 -11.11 4.58 -24.60
N LEU A 22 -11.68 5.52 -25.36
CA LEU A 22 -13.11 5.57 -25.66
C LEU A 22 -13.58 4.35 -26.46
N VAL A 23 -12.79 3.94 -27.47
CA VAL A 23 -13.08 2.73 -28.25
C VAL A 23 -13.03 1.48 -27.37
N ARG A 24 -12.01 1.34 -26.51
CA ARG A 24 -11.94 0.22 -25.55
C ARG A 24 -13.13 0.21 -24.59
N ALA A 25 -13.49 1.36 -24.03
CA ALA A 25 -14.63 1.49 -23.15
C ALA A 25 -15.95 1.15 -23.87
N GLY A 26 -16.14 1.63 -25.10
CA GLY A 26 -17.30 1.31 -25.92
C GLY A 26 -17.42 -0.18 -26.24
N ASN A 27 -16.31 -0.83 -26.60
CA ASN A 27 -16.28 -2.28 -26.82
C ASN A 27 -16.55 -3.07 -25.54
N PHE A 28 -15.99 -2.64 -24.41
CA PHE A 28 -16.23 -3.24 -23.10
C PHE A 28 -17.71 -3.18 -22.70
N LEU A 29 -18.32 -2.00 -22.83
CA LEU A 29 -19.74 -1.80 -22.56
C LEU A 29 -20.60 -2.62 -23.53
N SER A 30 -20.28 -2.61 -24.82
CA SER A 30 -21.03 -3.36 -25.83
C SER A 30 -20.99 -4.87 -25.57
N ALA A 31 -19.83 -5.42 -25.21
CA ALA A 31 -19.69 -6.84 -24.89
C ALA A 31 -20.48 -7.26 -23.64
N ARG A 32 -20.57 -6.39 -22.63
CA ARG A 32 -21.16 -6.68 -21.31
C ARG A 32 -22.67 -6.36 -21.24
N LEU A 33 -23.15 -5.49 -22.13
CA LEU A 33 -24.52 -5.00 -22.17
C LEU A 33 -25.32 -5.49 -23.39
N ALA A 34 -24.69 -6.26 -24.28
CA ALA A 34 -25.36 -6.89 -25.40
C ALA A 34 -26.55 -7.75 -24.92
N GLY A 35 -27.73 -7.49 -25.46
CA GLY A 35 -28.96 -8.22 -25.12
C GLY A 35 -29.68 -7.74 -23.86
N LYS A 36 -29.16 -6.75 -23.12
CA LYS A 36 -29.84 -6.14 -21.97
C LYS A 36 -30.60 -4.88 -22.37
N THR A 37 -31.70 -4.59 -21.68
CA THR A 37 -32.33 -3.27 -21.74
C THR A 37 -31.47 -2.21 -21.05
N LEU A 38 -31.68 -0.93 -21.37
CA LEU A 38 -30.93 0.17 -20.75
C LEU A 38 -31.14 0.21 -19.24
N THR A 39 -32.35 -0.12 -18.78
CA THR A 39 -32.69 -0.24 -17.36
C THR A 39 -31.90 -1.38 -16.70
N GLU A 40 -31.93 -2.58 -17.28
CA GLU A 40 -31.17 -3.75 -16.77
C GLU A 40 -29.66 -3.51 -16.80
N ALA A 41 -29.16 -2.81 -17.81
CA ALA A 41 -27.76 -2.39 -17.91
C ALA A 41 -27.39 -1.42 -16.77
N GLY A 42 -28.21 -0.40 -16.52
CA GLY A 42 -28.01 0.56 -15.44
C GLY A 42 -28.05 -0.10 -14.06
N GLU A 43 -29.00 -1.01 -13.83
CA GLU A 43 -29.10 -1.77 -12.58
C GLU A 43 -27.89 -2.69 -12.36
N ALA A 44 -27.44 -3.39 -13.40
CA ALA A 44 -26.27 -4.26 -13.33
C ALA A 44 -24.99 -3.47 -12.99
N ILE A 45 -24.76 -2.33 -13.66
CA ILE A 45 -23.61 -1.47 -13.38
C ILE A 45 -23.68 -0.89 -11.97
N ALA A 46 -24.85 -0.41 -11.55
CA ALA A 46 -25.02 0.13 -10.21
C ALA A 46 -24.83 -0.94 -9.13
N HIS A 47 -25.25 -2.18 -9.37
CA HIS A 47 -25.00 -3.32 -8.49
C HIS A 47 -23.50 -3.64 -8.40
N GLU A 48 -22.79 -3.67 -9.53
CA GLU A 48 -21.35 -3.91 -9.59
C GLU A 48 -20.55 -2.84 -8.83
N ILE A 49 -20.88 -1.56 -9.01
CA ILE A 49 -20.27 -0.45 -8.26
C ILE A 49 -20.48 -0.62 -6.74
N ARG A 50 -21.71 -0.98 -6.31
CA ARG A 50 -21.99 -1.22 -4.90
C ARG A 50 -21.23 -2.42 -4.34
N SER A 51 -21.14 -3.51 -5.10
CA SER A 51 -20.41 -4.71 -4.71
C SER A 51 -18.93 -4.43 -4.53
N ASN A 52 -18.29 -3.78 -5.50
CA ASN A 52 -16.87 -3.44 -5.43
C ASN A 52 -16.57 -2.52 -4.23
N ARG A 53 -17.45 -1.54 -3.98
CA ARG A 53 -17.30 -0.65 -2.82
C ARG A 53 -17.37 -1.41 -1.49
N ALA A 54 -18.35 -2.31 -1.35
CA ALA A 54 -18.49 -3.14 -0.15
C ALA A 54 -17.29 -4.05 0.08
N GLU A 55 -16.68 -4.58 -0.99
CA GLU A 55 -15.48 -5.40 -0.91
C GLU A 55 -14.25 -4.58 -0.46
N ILE A 56 -14.06 -3.39 -1.03
CA ILE A 56 -13.02 -2.44 -0.59
C ILE A 56 -13.19 -2.09 0.88
N ASP A 57 -14.42 -1.78 1.33
CA ASP A 57 -14.70 -1.45 2.72
C ASP A 57 -14.35 -2.62 3.66
N ARG A 58 -14.73 -3.85 3.30
CA ARG A 58 -14.45 -5.07 4.07
C ARG A 58 -12.94 -5.32 4.23
N LEU A 59 -12.20 -5.23 3.13
CA LEU A 59 -10.76 -5.49 3.13
C LEU A 59 -9.99 -4.38 3.85
N THR A 60 -10.42 -3.12 3.70
CA THR A 60 -9.87 -1.98 4.45
C THR A 60 -10.01 -2.22 5.96
N ALA A 61 -11.20 -2.67 6.41
CA ALA A 61 -11.42 -3.02 7.81
C ALA A 61 -10.50 -4.16 8.28
N SER A 62 -10.36 -5.22 7.48
CA SER A 62 -9.48 -6.35 7.78
C SER A 62 -8.00 -5.93 7.93
N ILE A 63 -7.50 -5.03 7.08
CA ILE A 63 -6.12 -4.51 7.18
C ILE A 63 -5.94 -3.70 8.47
N VAL A 64 -6.92 -2.87 8.82
CA VAL A 64 -6.88 -2.08 10.06
C VAL A 64 -6.91 -2.99 11.29
N GLU A 65 -7.77 -4.00 11.31
CA GLU A 65 -7.86 -4.99 12.39
C GLU A 65 -6.56 -5.78 12.55
N ALA A 66 -6.01 -6.30 11.44
CA ALA A 66 -4.74 -7.02 11.46
C ALA A 66 -3.60 -6.15 12.04
N GLY A 67 -3.49 -4.90 11.57
CA GLY A 67 -2.48 -3.96 12.05
C GLY A 67 -2.64 -3.49 13.50
N LEU A 68 -3.85 -3.59 14.07
CA LEU A 68 -4.09 -3.34 15.49
C LEU A 68 -3.75 -4.58 16.35
N ALA A 69 -3.94 -5.78 15.79
CA ALA A 69 -3.65 -7.05 16.45
C ALA A 69 -2.13 -7.38 16.51
N THR A 70 -1.29 -6.81 15.63
CA THR A 70 0.17 -7.03 15.62
C THR A 70 0.94 -6.40 16.79
N ARG A 71 0.31 -6.11 17.94
CA ARG A 71 1.02 -5.78 19.18
C ARG A 71 1.74 -7.05 19.65
N GLY A 72 3.04 -7.14 19.36
CA GLY A 72 3.85 -8.32 19.63
C GLY A 72 3.63 -8.91 21.02
N THR A 73 3.06 -10.10 21.06
CA THR A 73 3.07 -11.00 22.20
C THR A 73 4.18 -12.01 21.97
N ASP A 74 5.39 -11.67 22.42
CA ASP A 74 6.34 -12.57 23.11
C ASP A 74 7.76 -11.99 23.08
N SER A 75 8.31 -11.80 24.27
CA SER A 75 9.46 -10.95 24.58
C SER A 75 10.84 -11.54 24.19
N LYS A 76 10.92 -12.34 23.11
CA LYS A 76 12.17 -12.95 22.62
C LYS A 76 12.36 -12.92 21.10
N ASP A 77 11.31 -12.65 20.33
CA ASP A 77 11.37 -12.55 18.88
C ASP A 77 11.22 -11.07 18.45
N GLY A 78 11.84 -10.70 17.32
CA GLY A 78 11.80 -9.32 16.81
C GLY A 78 10.37 -8.80 16.72
N VAL A 79 10.08 -7.70 17.40
CA VAL A 79 8.74 -7.13 17.48
C VAL A 79 8.56 -6.10 16.36
N LEU A 80 7.70 -6.39 15.39
CA LEU A 80 7.28 -5.41 14.40
C LEU A 80 6.12 -4.58 14.97
N ILE A 81 6.32 -3.27 15.11
CA ILE A 81 5.25 -2.34 15.50
C ILE A 81 4.85 -1.50 14.29
N VAL A 82 3.65 -1.76 13.77
CA VAL A 82 3.08 -0.98 12.67
C VAL A 82 2.07 0.03 13.19
N ARG A 83 2.19 1.28 12.75
CA ARG A 83 1.26 2.39 13.04
C ARG A 83 1.02 3.21 11.78
N GLY A 84 -0.17 3.80 11.67
CA GLY A 84 -0.51 4.70 10.56
C GLY A 84 -1.00 4.00 9.30
N GLN A 85 -1.51 2.78 9.41
CA GLN A 85 -2.08 1.98 8.31
C GLN A 85 -3.16 2.75 7.54
N SER A 86 -3.95 3.56 8.25
CA SER A 86 -4.97 4.43 7.64
C SER A 86 -4.38 5.43 6.64
N ASN A 87 -3.11 5.82 6.76
CA ASN A 87 -2.46 6.71 5.80
C ASN A 87 -2.15 6.03 4.46
N LEU A 88 -1.91 4.71 4.46
CA LEU A 88 -1.74 3.93 3.23
C LEU A 88 -3.07 3.72 2.50
N LEU A 89 -4.18 3.70 3.25
CA LEU A 89 -5.51 3.40 2.74
C LEU A 89 -6.26 4.64 2.21
N LYS A 90 -5.82 5.86 2.57
CA LYS A 90 -6.51 7.12 2.19
C LYS A 90 -6.63 7.34 0.68
N ASP A 91 -5.63 6.89 -0.08
CA ASP A 91 -5.54 7.14 -1.51
C ASP A 91 -5.82 5.89 -2.36
N VAL A 92 -6.15 4.75 -1.73
CA VAL A 92 -6.48 3.51 -2.43
C VAL A 92 -7.85 3.64 -3.08
N ARG A 93 -7.88 3.57 -4.42
CA ARG A 93 -9.12 3.71 -5.21
C ARG A 93 -9.53 2.43 -5.91
N GLN A 94 -8.63 1.46 -5.97
CA GLN A 94 -8.80 0.21 -6.70
C GLN A 94 -8.62 -0.99 -5.78
N LEU A 95 -9.37 -2.05 -6.07
CA LEU A 95 -9.30 -3.29 -5.30
C LEU A 95 -7.92 -3.93 -5.39
N GLU A 96 -7.27 -3.83 -6.55
CA GLU A 96 -5.92 -4.34 -6.76
C GLU A 96 -4.90 -3.65 -5.83
N GLU A 97 -4.96 -2.33 -5.68
CA GLU A 97 -4.09 -1.57 -4.76
C GLU A 97 -4.27 -2.02 -3.30
N LEU A 98 -5.51 -2.35 -2.92
CA LEU A 98 -5.82 -2.82 -1.58
C LEU A 98 -5.26 -4.22 -1.30
N HIS A 99 -5.40 -5.15 -2.25
CA HIS A 99 -4.80 -6.49 -2.16
C HIS A 99 -3.29 -6.41 -2.04
N LYS A 100 -2.66 -5.53 -2.82
CA LYS A 100 -1.23 -5.26 -2.79
C LYS A 100 -0.74 -4.82 -1.40
N VAL A 101 -1.47 -3.90 -0.75
CA VAL A 101 -1.18 -3.47 0.62
C VAL A 101 -1.37 -4.60 1.63
N GLN A 102 -2.41 -5.42 1.47
CA GLN A 102 -2.65 -6.58 2.34
C GLN A 102 -1.51 -7.61 2.26
N THR A 103 -1.09 -7.97 1.04
CA THR A 103 0.02 -8.90 0.82
C THR A 103 1.32 -8.39 1.43
N MET A 104 1.59 -7.08 1.31
CA MET A 104 2.77 -6.46 1.94
C MET A 104 2.76 -6.65 3.46
N PHE A 105 1.62 -6.39 4.13
CA PHE A 105 1.53 -6.55 5.58
C PHE A 105 1.74 -7.99 6.01
N GLN A 106 1.12 -8.95 5.32
CA GLN A 106 1.33 -10.39 5.58
C GLN A 106 2.80 -10.78 5.43
N ALA A 107 3.48 -10.23 4.42
CA ALA A 107 4.86 -10.55 4.17
C ALA A 107 5.79 -9.93 5.24
N LEU A 108 5.50 -8.72 5.71
CA LEU A 108 6.20 -8.07 6.83
C LEU A 108 6.03 -8.80 8.18
N GLU A 109 4.93 -9.54 8.36
CA GLU A 109 4.72 -10.39 9.55
C GLU A 109 5.63 -11.62 9.58
N THR A 110 6.30 -11.97 8.48
CA THR A 110 7.20 -13.12 8.43
C THR A 110 8.58 -12.81 9.02
N LYS A 111 9.07 -13.67 9.91
CA LYS A 111 10.39 -13.55 10.55
C LYS A 111 11.55 -13.44 9.55
N GLU A 112 11.49 -14.23 8.49
CA GLU A 112 12.52 -14.26 7.45
C GLU A 112 12.61 -12.91 6.72
N THR A 113 11.47 -12.27 6.44
CA THR A 113 11.44 -10.94 5.84
C THR A 113 12.05 -9.90 6.77
N MET A 114 11.67 -9.90 8.05
CA MET A 114 12.20 -8.94 9.01
C MET A 114 13.71 -9.08 9.22
N LEU A 115 14.22 -10.32 9.28
CA LEU A 115 15.65 -10.60 9.34
C LEU A 115 16.38 -10.13 8.08
N LYS A 116 15.87 -10.44 6.89
CA LYS A 116 16.44 -9.97 5.62
C LYS A 116 16.51 -8.45 5.54
N LEU A 117 15.49 -7.75 6.03
CA LEU A 117 15.47 -6.29 6.10
C LEU A 117 16.55 -5.76 7.06
N LEU A 118 16.74 -6.39 8.23
CA LEU A 118 17.79 -6.00 9.18
C LEU A 118 19.21 -6.33 8.67
N GLU A 119 19.41 -7.49 8.05
CA GLU A 119 20.69 -7.87 7.43
C GLU A 119 21.07 -6.92 6.29
N SER A 120 20.09 -6.48 5.49
CA SER A 120 20.34 -5.48 4.44
C SER A 120 20.77 -4.11 5.01
N THR A 121 20.45 -3.81 6.27
CA THR A 121 20.89 -2.60 6.96
C THR A 121 22.24 -2.75 7.68
N ASP A 122 22.75 -3.97 7.86
CA ASP A 122 24.01 -4.24 8.58
C ASP A 122 25.26 -3.92 7.75
N THR A 123 25.13 -3.94 6.42
CA THR A 123 26.25 -3.70 5.48
C THR A 123 26.36 -2.26 4.98
N ALA A 124 25.35 -1.41 5.26
CA ALA A 124 25.28 -0.07 4.69
C ALA A 124 25.11 0.98 5.80
N GLU A 125 26.05 1.93 5.88
CA GLU A 125 25.90 3.09 6.76
C GLU A 125 24.73 3.97 6.29
N GLY A 126 23.75 4.16 7.18
CA GLY A 126 22.69 5.15 7.01
C GLY A 126 21.35 4.60 6.50
N VAL A 127 20.55 5.49 5.93
CA VAL A 127 19.16 5.22 5.53
C VAL A 127 19.11 4.33 4.29
N GLN A 128 18.39 3.21 4.39
CA GLN A 128 18.07 2.33 3.28
C GLN A 128 16.72 2.71 2.66
N ILE A 129 16.66 2.72 1.33
CA ILE A 129 15.45 3.04 0.58
C ILE A 129 15.15 1.89 -0.37
N PHE A 130 13.97 1.31 -0.21
CA PHE A 130 13.44 0.25 -1.05
C PHE A 130 12.31 0.83 -1.90
N ILE A 131 12.47 0.82 -3.22
CA ILE A 131 11.48 1.36 -4.15
C ILE A 131 11.01 0.23 -5.08
N GLY A 132 9.74 -0.17 -4.97
CA GLY A 132 9.13 -1.11 -5.92
C GLY A 132 9.82 -2.48 -6.01
N GLU A 133 10.04 -2.98 -7.22
CA GLU A 133 10.51 -4.35 -7.52
C GLU A 133 11.95 -4.68 -7.06
N GLN A 134 12.61 -3.80 -6.34
CA GLN A 134 13.96 -4.04 -5.80
C GLN A 134 14.00 -5.15 -4.73
N THR A 135 12.85 -5.63 -4.28
CA THR A 135 12.71 -6.77 -3.36
C THR A 135 11.37 -7.44 -3.63
N GLU A 136 11.30 -8.78 -3.52
CA GLU A 136 10.05 -9.56 -3.73
C GLU A 136 8.86 -8.99 -2.93
N LEU A 137 9.14 -8.39 -1.78
CA LEU A 137 8.17 -7.76 -0.88
C LEU A 137 7.49 -6.49 -1.43
N PHE A 138 8.26 -5.64 -2.14
CA PHE A 138 7.83 -4.29 -2.53
C PHE A 138 7.42 -4.20 -4.00
N GLY A 139 7.90 -5.14 -4.83
CA GLY A 139 7.45 -5.27 -6.22
C GLY A 139 5.98 -5.60 -6.33
N LEU A 140 5.47 -6.41 -5.40
CA LEU A 140 4.07 -6.80 -5.38
C LEU A 140 3.14 -5.68 -4.90
N SER A 141 3.61 -4.77 -4.04
CA SER A 141 2.71 -3.88 -3.30
C SER A 141 2.50 -2.49 -3.92
N GLY A 142 3.36 -2.06 -4.84
CA GLY A 142 3.30 -0.68 -5.35
C GLY A 142 3.69 0.38 -4.32
N CYS A 143 4.31 -0.05 -3.21
CA CYS A 143 4.78 0.80 -2.12
C CYS A 143 6.30 0.98 -2.18
N SER A 144 6.77 1.95 -1.42
CA SER A 144 8.18 2.18 -1.11
C SER A 144 8.37 2.18 0.40
N MET A 145 9.56 1.82 0.84
CA MET A 145 9.92 1.77 2.25
C MET A 145 11.26 2.45 2.49
N ILE A 146 11.32 3.25 3.56
CA ILE A 146 12.54 3.89 4.05
C ILE A 146 12.84 3.30 5.42
N LEU A 147 14.03 2.76 5.64
CA LEU A 147 14.47 2.18 6.90
C LEU A 147 15.78 2.83 7.37
N ALA A 148 15.90 3.06 8.66
CA ALA A 148 17.15 3.44 9.32
C ALA A 148 17.40 2.52 10.51
N PRO A 149 18.54 1.79 10.55
CA PRO A 149 18.90 0.98 11.70
C PRO A 149 19.23 1.88 12.90
N TYR A 150 18.93 1.42 14.11
CA TYR A 150 19.39 2.04 15.34
C TYR A 150 20.26 1.06 16.14
N GLN A 151 21.26 1.62 16.81
CA GLN A 151 22.32 0.85 17.44
C GLN A 151 22.38 1.09 18.95
N ASN A 152 22.86 0.09 19.67
CA ASN A 152 23.18 0.22 21.10
C ASN A 152 24.58 0.83 21.30
N GLN A 153 25.00 0.98 22.57
CA GLN A 153 26.31 1.54 22.92
C GLN A 153 27.50 0.76 22.33
N SER A 154 27.34 -0.55 22.13
CA SER A 154 28.33 -1.44 21.54
C SER A 154 28.38 -1.34 20.01
N LYS A 155 27.68 -0.37 19.41
CA LYS A 155 27.47 -0.22 17.96
C LYS A 155 26.82 -1.44 17.29
N GLN A 156 26.09 -2.25 18.06
CA GLN A 156 25.34 -3.38 17.51
C GLN A 156 23.98 -2.88 17.05
N VAL A 157 23.58 -3.25 15.84
CA VAL A 157 22.21 -3.01 15.34
C VAL A 157 21.24 -3.83 16.19
N VAL A 158 20.33 -3.15 16.86
CA VAL A 158 19.31 -3.76 17.75
C VAL A 158 17.89 -3.62 17.19
N GLY A 159 17.73 -2.92 16.07
CA GLY A 159 16.49 -2.80 15.33
C GLY A 159 16.55 -1.71 14.27
N ALA A 160 15.40 -1.40 13.67
CA ALA A 160 15.27 -0.33 12.67
C ALA A 160 13.96 0.44 12.84
N VAL A 161 13.97 1.72 12.46
CA VAL A 161 12.79 2.57 12.32
C VAL A 161 12.56 2.81 10.84
N GLY A 162 11.30 2.80 10.39
CA GLY A 162 11.01 3.06 9.00
C GLY A 162 9.63 3.62 8.71
N VAL A 163 9.46 4.06 7.47
CA VAL A 163 8.21 4.56 6.91
C VAL A 163 7.90 3.79 5.64
N ILE A 164 6.66 3.34 5.53
CA ILE A 164 6.10 2.73 4.32
C ILE A 164 5.14 3.75 3.70
N GLY A 165 5.21 3.94 2.40
CA GLY A 165 4.38 4.89 1.65
C GLY A 165 4.20 4.50 0.18
N PRO A 166 3.36 5.22 -0.56
CA PRO A 166 3.28 5.07 -2.01
C PRO A 166 4.60 5.47 -2.69
N MET A 167 4.82 5.02 -3.94
CA MET A 167 6.02 5.34 -4.73
C MET A 167 6.26 6.84 -4.95
N HIS A 168 5.23 7.68 -4.85
CA HIS A 168 5.31 9.13 -5.03
C HIS A 168 5.24 9.89 -3.70
N MET A 169 6.02 9.47 -2.69
CA MET A 169 6.12 10.20 -1.42
C MET A 169 7.17 11.32 -1.45
N ASN A 170 7.10 12.25 -0.48
CA ASN A 170 8.11 13.30 -0.35
C ASN A 170 9.39 12.75 0.33
N TYR A 171 10.24 12.10 -0.46
CA TYR A 171 11.50 11.51 0.00
C TYR A 171 12.41 12.54 0.69
N GLY A 172 12.46 13.78 0.19
CA GLY A 172 13.27 14.86 0.78
C GLY A 172 12.86 15.21 2.22
N ARG A 173 11.59 15.00 2.58
CA ARG A 173 11.10 15.19 3.96
C ARG A 173 11.20 13.92 4.80
N ILE A 174 10.93 12.76 4.22
CA ILE A 174 10.82 11.51 5.00
C ILE A 174 12.20 10.96 5.36
N ILE A 175 13.18 10.99 4.45
CA ILE A 175 14.53 10.45 4.72
C ILE A 175 15.16 11.10 5.96
N PRO A 176 15.25 12.44 6.09
CA PRO A 176 15.86 13.07 7.26
C PRO A 176 15.07 12.81 8.55
N MET A 177 13.74 12.70 8.45
CA MET A 177 12.88 12.42 9.60
C MET A 177 13.16 11.02 10.17
N VAL A 178 13.26 10.01 9.29
CA VAL A 178 13.52 8.62 9.70
C VAL A 178 14.94 8.49 10.27
N ASP A 179 15.94 9.07 9.60
CA ASP A 179 17.33 9.08 10.08
C ASP A 179 17.43 9.70 11.49
N TYR A 180 16.91 10.91 11.65
CA TYR A 180 16.96 11.62 12.92
C TYR A 180 16.23 10.84 14.04
N THR A 181 15.11 10.18 13.71
CA THR A 181 14.38 9.35 14.66
C THR A 181 15.22 8.15 15.11
N ALA A 182 15.87 7.44 14.18
CA ALA A 182 16.76 6.32 14.51
C ALA A 182 17.95 6.77 15.37
N GLN A 183 18.50 7.97 15.12
CA GLN A 183 19.55 8.56 15.96
C GLN A 183 19.06 8.88 17.39
N ILE A 184 17.85 9.42 17.54
CA ILE A 184 17.26 9.65 18.87
C ILE A 184 17.08 8.34 19.62
N VAL A 185 16.52 7.31 18.97
CA VAL A 185 16.33 5.98 19.56
C VAL A 185 17.68 5.38 19.97
N SER A 186 18.70 5.45 19.12
CA SER A 186 20.05 5.00 19.44
C SER A 186 20.62 5.69 20.68
N ARG A 187 20.41 7.02 20.82
CA ARG A 187 20.85 7.78 22.00
C ARG A 187 20.07 7.42 23.25
N ALA A 188 18.75 7.19 23.14
CA ALA A 188 17.92 6.79 24.27
C ALA A 188 18.31 5.41 24.81
N LEU A 189 18.62 4.46 23.93
CA LEU A 189 19.19 3.15 24.29
C LEU A 189 20.64 3.27 24.80
N GLY A 190 21.31 4.38 24.47
CA GLY A 190 22.65 4.74 24.91
C GLY A 190 22.73 5.41 26.28
N ASN A 191 21.61 5.89 26.84
CA ASN A 191 21.59 6.53 28.16
C ASN A 191 21.11 5.52 29.22
N PRO A 192 21.84 5.34 30.35
CA PRO A 192 21.35 4.51 31.43
C PRO A 192 20.06 5.13 31.98
N THR A 193 19.00 4.34 32.07
CA THR A 193 17.94 4.59 33.05
C THR A 193 18.59 4.50 34.42
N THR A 194 18.99 5.65 34.97
CA THR A 194 19.17 5.88 36.40
C THR A 194 17.86 5.67 37.16
#